data_AF-A0A523PDL1-F1
#
_entry.id   AF-A0A523PDL1-F1
#
_cell.length_a   1.000
_cell.length_b   1.000
_cell.length_c   1.000
_cell.angle_alpha   90.00
_cell.angle_beta   90.00
_cell.angle_gamma   90.00
#
_symmetry.space_group_name_H-M   'P 1'
#
loop_
_entity.id
_entity.type
_entity.pdbx_description
1 polymer ?
#
loop_
_entity_poly.entity_id
_entity_poly.type
_entity_poly.pdbx_seq_one_letter_code
_entity_poly.pdbx_strand_id
1 'polypeptide(L)'
;MFQRIGIIAKHADAEVRKALAATLAVLKTRHIDFVFDENCAAVLTDANAHVVAEDKIAEERDLVIAIGGDGTLLRAARIAFPANVAVLGVNLGRLGFLTDLTPEQVPD
;
A
#
# COMPACT_ATOMS: atom_id res chain seq x y z
N MET A 1 -14.07 10.18 1.45
CA MET A 1 -14.04 8.73 1.74
C MET A 1 -13.37 8.06 0.54
N PHE A 2 -12.41 7.17 0.76
CA PHE A 2 -11.68 6.48 -0.33
C PHE A 2 -12.48 5.27 -0.83
N GLN A 3 -12.53 5.06 -2.14
CA GLN A 3 -13.32 4.02 -2.82
C GLN A 3 -12.51 3.23 -3.86
N ARG A 4 -11.39 3.79 -4.36
CA ARG A 4 -10.56 3.16 -5.40
C ARG A 4 -9.10 3.26 -5.00
N ILE A 5 -8.53 2.11 -4.63
CA ILE A 5 -7.22 2.05 -3.97
C ILE A 5 -6.19 1.39 -4.87
N GLY A 6 -5.02 2.02 -4.99
CA GLY A 6 -3.81 1.37 -5.51
C GLY A 6 -3.01 0.75 -4.36
N ILE A 7 -2.48 -0.45 -4.53
CA ILE A 7 -1.65 -1.13 -3.53
C ILE A 7 -0.27 -1.35 -4.10
N ILE A 8 0.74 -0.85 -3.39
CA ILE A 8 2.15 -1.11 -3.65
C ILE A 8 2.73 -1.87 -2.47
N ALA A 9 3.22 -3.08 -2.72
CA ALA A 9 3.85 -3.91 -1.72
C ALA A 9 5.09 -4.58 -2.32
N LYS A 10 6.23 -4.42 -1.65
CA LYS A 10 7.51 -4.99 -2.10
C LYS A 10 8.10 -5.88 -1.02
N HIS A 11 8.79 -6.93 -1.48
CA HIS A 11 9.43 -7.97 -0.67
C HIS A 11 8.43 -8.92 -0.02
N ALA A 12 8.61 -10.21 -0.27
CA ALA A 12 7.72 -11.25 0.20
C ALA A 12 8.21 -11.84 1.52
N ASP A 13 8.41 -10.99 2.52
CA ASP A 13 8.62 -11.47 3.89
C ASP A 13 7.28 -11.72 4.61
N ALA A 14 7.35 -12.35 5.77
CA ALA A 14 6.16 -12.76 6.51
C ALA A 14 5.32 -11.56 6.98
N GLU A 15 5.97 -10.45 7.35
CA GLU A 15 5.29 -9.26 7.86
C GLU A 15 4.56 -8.52 6.74
N VAL A 16 5.17 -8.36 5.56
CA VAL A 16 4.51 -7.76 4.40
C VAL A 16 3.27 -8.57 4.02
N ARG A 17 3.38 -9.90 3.98
CA ARG A 17 2.23 -10.78 3.67
C ARG A 17 1.11 -10.65 4.71
N LYS A 18 1.46 -10.59 6.00
CA LYS A 18 0.49 -10.44 7.08
C LYS A 18 -0.25 -9.10 7.00
N ALA A 19 0.49 -8.01 6.80
CA ALA A 19 -0.10 -6.69 6.65
C ALA A 19 -0.96 -6.60 5.40
N LEU A 20 -0.48 -7.11 4.25
CA LEU A 20 -1.25 -7.17 3.02
C LEU A 20 -2.55 -7.95 3.23
N ALA A 21 -2.50 -9.14 3.84
CA ALA A 21 -3.70 -9.93 4.12
C ALA A 21 -4.70 -9.17 4.99
N ALA A 22 -4.25 -8.47 6.04
CA ALA A 22 -5.10 -7.65 6.89
C ALA A 22 -5.72 -6.47 6.12
N THR A 23 -4.93 -5.76 5.30
CA THR A 23 -5.43 -4.68 4.43
C THR A 23 -6.50 -5.20 3.49
N LEU A 24 -6.24 -6.30 2.76
CA LEU A 24 -7.20 -6.87 1.82
C LEU A 24 -8.49 -7.33 2.50
N ALA A 25 -8.42 -7.87 3.71
CA ALA A 25 -9.61 -8.24 4.48
C ALA A 25 -10.50 -7.02 4.76
N VAL A 26 -9.90 -5.89 5.15
CA VAL A 26 -10.63 -4.62 5.39
C VAL A 26 -11.25 -4.08 4.10
N LEU A 27 -10.48 -4.03 3.00
CA LEU A 27 -10.98 -3.51 1.73
C LEU A 27 -12.14 -4.34 1.18
N LYS A 28 -12.03 -5.67 1.23
CA LYS A 28 -13.09 -6.60 0.82
C LYS A 28 -14.35 -6.45 1.67
N THR A 29 -14.20 -6.38 2.99
CA THR A 29 -15.34 -6.22 3.93
C THR A 29 -16.09 -4.90 3.70
N ARG A 30 -15.38 -3.86 3.24
CA ARG A 30 -15.96 -2.55 2.96
C ARG A 30 -16.39 -2.36 1.50
N HIS A 31 -16.27 -3.40 0.66
CA HIS A 31 -16.56 -3.34 -0.78
C HIS A 31 -15.81 -2.22 -1.51
N ILE A 32 -14.55 -2.00 -1.14
CA ILE A 32 -13.68 -1.00 -1.77
C ILE A 32 -12.93 -1.64 -2.93
N ASP A 33 -12.90 -0.97 -4.08
CA ASP A 33 -12.16 -1.42 -5.25
C ASP A 33 -10.66 -1.22 -5.05
N PHE A 34 -9.86 -2.23 -5.38
CA PHE A 34 -8.41 -2.13 -5.30
C PHE A 34 -7.70 -2.82 -6.47
N VAL A 35 -6.51 -2.32 -6.78
CA VAL A 35 -5.58 -2.86 -7.77
C VAL A 35 -4.17 -2.93 -7.19
N PHE A 36 -3.34 -3.77 -7.77
CA PHE A 36 -1.93 -3.91 -7.40
C PHE A 36 -1.04 -3.34 -8.49
N ASP A 37 0.13 -2.83 -8.10
CA ASP A 37 1.17 -2.54 -9.07
C ASP A 37 1.86 -3.84 -9.54
N GLU A 38 2.44 -3.83 -10.73
CA GLU A 38 3.14 -4.96 -11.33
C GLU A 38 4.30 -5.53 -10.48
N ASN A 39 4.88 -4.73 -9.57
CA ASN A 39 5.94 -5.20 -8.67
C ASN A 39 5.42 -6.00 -7.45
N CYS A 40 4.10 -6.12 -7.29
CA CYS A 40 3.48 -6.96 -6.26
C CYS A 40 3.58 -8.47 -6.56
N ALA A 41 4.10 -8.90 -7.71
CA ALA A 41 4.10 -10.30 -8.13
C ALA A 41 4.67 -11.28 -7.08
N ALA A 42 5.68 -10.89 -6.31
CA ALA A 42 6.28 -11.74 -5.28
C ALA A 42 5.39 -11.93 -4.03
N VAL A 43 4.45 -11.03 -3.78
CA VAL A 43 3.56 -11.05 -2.59
C VAL A 43 2.16 -11.58 -2.91
N LEU A 44 1.76 -11.57 -4.18
CA LEU A 44 0.46 -12.05 -4.62
C LEU A 44 0.42 -13.57 -4.68
N THR A 45 -0.63 -14.15 -4.11
CA THR A 45 -0.95 -15.58 -4.21
C THR A 45 -2.17 -15.87 -5.09
N ASP A 46 -2.91 -14.81 -5.45
CA ASP A 46 -4.12 -14.89 -6.26
C ASP A 46 -3.80 -14.61 -7.74
N ALA A 47 -4.00 -15.61 -8.59
CA ALA A 47 -3.78 -15.50 -10.04
C ALA A 47 -4.77 -14.54 -10.73
N ASN A 48 -5.89 -14.20 -10.08
CA ASN A 48 -6.89 -13.28 -10.61
C ASN A 48 -6.74 -11.86 -10.05
N ALA A 49 -5.64 -11.56 -9.34
CA ALA A 49 -5.38 -10.22 -8.86
C ALA A 49 -5.38 -9.21 -10.02
N HIS A 50 -6.11 -8.11 -9.86
CA HIS A 50 -6.10 -7.03 -10.85
C HIS A 50 -4.81 -6.23 -10.68
N VAL A 51 -3.89 -6.42 -11.62
CA VAL A 51 -2.57 -5.79 -11.66
C VAL A 51 -2.53 -4.73 -12.76
N VAL A 52 -1.95 -3.58 -12.45
CA VAL A 52 -1.71 -2.48 -13.41
C VAL A 52 -0.22 -2.15 -13.46
N ALA A 53 0.21 -1.50 -14.54
CA ALA A 53 1.56 -0.94 -14.61
C ALA A 53 1.77 0.07 -13.47
N GLU A 54 2.99 0.18 -12.98
CA GLU A 54 3.27 0.99 -11.79
C GLU A 54 2.91 2.47 -11.97
N ASP A 55 3.24 3.05 -13.13
CA ASP A 55 2.92 4.44 -13.45
C ASP A 55 1.41 4.69 -13.58
N LYS A 56 0.62 3.63 -13.68
CA LYS A 56 -0.85 3.64 -13.72
C LYS A 56 -1.50 3.41 -12.36
N ILE A 57 -0.74 3.11 -11.30
CA ILE A 57 -1.30 2.74 -10.00
C ILE A 57 -2.12 3.86 -9.35
N ALA A 58 -1.83 5.12 -9.67
CA ALA A 58 -2.56 6.29 -9.17
C ALA A 58 -3.70 6.72 -10.11
N GLU A 59 -3.76 6.20 -11.33
CA GLU A 59 -4.80 6.58 -12.28
C GLU A 59 -6.17 6.10 -11.79
N GLU A 60 -7.12 7.03 -11.76
CA GLU A 60 -8.48 6.80 -11.30
C GLU A 60 -8.58 6.27 -9.85
N ARG A 61 -7.52 6.45 -9.04
CA ARG A 61 -7.52 6.13 -7.62
C ARG A 61 -7.69 7.37 -6.78
N ASP A 62 -8.18 7.17 -5.56
CA ASP A 62 -8.27 8.22 -4.55
C ASP A 62 -7.30 8.00 -3.37
N LEU A 63 -6.68 6.82 -3.29
CA LEU A 63 -5.63 6.48 -2.33
C LEU A 63 -4.63 5.47 -2.91
N VAL A 64 -3.34 5.64 -2.59
CA VAL A 64 -2.32 4.61 -2.76
C VAL A 64 -1.85 4.13 -1.37
N ILE A 65 -1.93 2.84 -1.12
CA ILE A 65 -1.41 2.20 0.10
C ILE A 65 -0.05 1.59 -0.21
N ALA A 66 0.97 2.03 0.54
CA ALA A 66 2.33 1.51 0.48
C ALA A 66 2.59 0.57 1.66
N ILE A 67 2.78 -0.72 1.40
CA ILE A 67 3.05 -1.74 2.42
C ILE A 67 4.53 -2.14 2.36
N GLY A 68 5.28 -1.76 3.38
CA GLY A 68 6.73 -1.99 3.44
C GLY A 68 7.46 -0.87 4.19
N GLY A 69 8.73 -0.64 3.85
CA GLY A 69 9.55 0.43 4.44
C GLY A 69 9.54 1.74 3.65
N ASP A 70 10.43 2.66 4.02
CA ASP A 70 10.56 4.00 3.44
C ASP A 70 10.68 4.00 1.92
N GLY A 71 11.44 3.06 1.34
CA GLY A 71 11.58 2.95 -0.11
C GLY A 71 10.26 2.68 -0.83
N THR A 72 9.35 1.93 -0.21
CA THR A 72 8.01 1.66 -0.74
C THR A 72 7.13 2.91 -0.61
N LEU A 73 7.18 3.59 0.55
CA LEU A 73 6.42 4.82 0.79
C LEU A 73 6.85 5.97 -0.14
N LEU A 74 8.16 6.21 -0.28
CA LEU A 74 8.70 7.24 -1.18
C LEU A 74 8.36 6.96 -2.65
N ARG A 75 8.33 5.68 -3.03
CA ARG A 75 7.92 5.26 -4.38
C ARG A 75 6.44 5.56 -4.61
N ALA A 76 5.57 5.20 -3.66
CA ALA A 76 4.15 5.54 -3.72
C ALA A 76 3.92 7.06 -3.77
N ALA A 77 4.60 7.82 -2.92
CA ALA A 77 4.52 9.29 -2.91
C ALA A 77 4.90 9.90 -4.25
N ARG A 78 5.98 9.43 -4.88
CA ARG A 78 6.41 9.91 -6.20
C ARG A 78 5.39 9.66 -7.31
N ILE A 79 4.68 8.54 -7.26
CA ILE A 79 3.68 8.18 -8.28
C ILE A 79 2.35 8.89 -8.02
N ALA A 80 1.95 9.03 -6.76
CA ALA A 80 0.69 9.65 -6.37
C ALA A 80 0.71 11.19 -6.48
N PHE A 81 1.87 11.82 -6.29
CA PHE A 81 2.00 13.29 -6.28
C PHE A 81 1.52 13.96 -7.57
N PRO A 82 1.93 13.54 -8.79
CA PRO A 82 1.44 14.13 -10.04
C PRO A 82 -0.07 13.98 -10.24
N ALA A 83 -0.69 12.96 -9.64
CA ALA A 83 -2.11 12.67 -9.75
C ALA A 83 -2.95 13.29 -8.61
N ASN A 84 -2.32 13.99 -7.66
CA ASN A 84 -2.96 14.53 -6.45
C ASN A 84 -3.73 13.45 -5.65
N VAL A 85 -3.18 12.25 -5.58
CA VAL A 85 -3.77 11.09 -4.89
C VAL A 85 -3.19 10.98 -3.47
N ALA A 86 -4.03 10.64 -2.49
CA ALA A 86 -3.58 10.43 -1.12
C ALA A 86 -2.63 9.24 -1.01
N VAL A 87 -1.72 9.26 -0.03
CA VAL A 87 -0.80 8.14 0.24
C VAL A 87 -0.90 7.72 1.70
N LEU A 88 -1.01 6.41 1.92
CA LEU A 88 -0.97 5.79 3.25
C LEU A 88 0.17 4.79 3.31
N GLY A 89 1.13 5.03 4.21
CA GLY A 89 2.20 4.07 4.52
C GLY A 89 1.77 3.11 5.62
N VAL A 90 2.00 1.81 5.42
CA VAL A 90 1.84 0.77 6.43
C VAL A 90 3.25 0.31 6.85
N ASN A 91 3.71 0.80 7.99
CA ASN A 91 4.99 0.41 8.57
C ASN A 91 4.87 -0.97 9.23
N LEU A 92 5.88 -1.82 9.01
CA LEU A 92 5.96 -3.20 9.51
C LEU A 92 6.91 -3.34 10.71
N GLY A 93 7.26 -2.23 11.38
CA GLY A 93 8.03 -2.23 12.62
C GLY A 93 9.54 -2.44 12.46
N ARG A 94 10.08 -2.33 11.25
CA ARG A 94 11.52 -2.13 11.05
C ARG A 94 11.77 -0.62 11.12
N LEU A 95 12.72 -0.17 11.93
CA LEU A 95 13.04 1.24 12.10
C LEU A 95 13.32 1.86 10.72
N GLY A 96 12.34 2.61 10.20
CA GLY A 96 12.38 3.38 8.97
C GLY A 96 12.26 4.85 9.32
N PHE A 97 13.12 5.67 8.73
CA PHE A 97 13.29 7.09 9.05
C PHE A 97 12.03 7.93 8.81
N LEU A 98 11.10 7.46 7.97
CA LEU A 98 9.87 8.19 7.61
C LEU A 98 8.61 7.60 8.27
N THR A 99 8.77 6.64 9.18
CA THR A 99 7.70 5.92 9.86
C THR A 99 7.90 5.96 11.37
N ASP A 100 7.97 7.17 11.91
CA ASP A 100 8.58 7.46 13.22
C ASP A 100 7.59 7.56 14.39
N LEU A 101 6.37 7.02 14.23
CA LEU A 101 5.40 6.96 15.32
C LEU A 101 5.06 5.50 15.60
N THR A 102 5.56 5.00 16.73
CA THR A 102 4.98 3.81 17.36
C THR A 102 3.70 4.22 18.10
N PRO A 103 2.72 3.31 18.30
CA PRO A 103 1.48 3.62 18.98
C PRO A 103 1.67 4.25 20.37
N GLU A 104 2.80 3.98 21.03
CA GLU A 104 3.15 4.54 22.34
C GLU A 104 3.61 6.01 22.28
N GLN A 105 3.88 6.56 21.10
CA GLN A 105 4.43 7.92 20.91
C GLN A 105 3.38 8.95 20.49
N VAL A 106 2.11 8.56 20.38
CA VAL A 106 1.00 9.49 20.12
C VAL A 106 0.50 10.03 21.47
N PRO A 107 0.65 11.34 21.78
CA PRO A 107 0.05 11.93 22.97
C PRO A 107 -1.48 11.89 22.87
N ASP A 108 -2.16 11.79 24.02
CA ASP A 108 -3.63 11.80 24.12
C ASP A 108 -4.29 12.97 23.35
#